data_AF-A0A1H6WCC5-F1
#
_entry.id   AF-A0A1H6WCC5-F1
#
_cell.length_a   1.000
_cell.length_b   1.000
_cell.length_c   1.000
_cell.angle_alpha   90.00
_cell.angle_beta   90.00
_cell.angle_gamma   90.00
#
_symmetry.space_group_name_H-M   'P 1'
#
loop_
_entity.id
_entity.type
_entity.pdbx_description
1 polymer ?
#
loop_
_entity_poly.entity_id
_entity_poly.type
_entity_poly.pdbx_seq_one_letter_code
_entity_poly.pdbx_strand_id
1 'polypeptide(L)'
;MRVALFATPQRANTVAFSVPVWGIEDGFLVRPGNHRALSSYPSIAECPDARLGIIAGPVQHDSAVASGVTEEQNVIVGQQADAIAAVLSGAIDGYASTALGNRIVASGMGSR
;
A
#
# COMPACT_ATOMS: atom_id res chain seq x y z
N MET A 1 18.53 9.17 -9.69
CA MET A 1 17.92 7.98 -9.07
C MET A 1 16.98 7.34 -10.08
N ARG A 2 17.08 6.04 -10.37
CA ARG A 2 16.11 5.33 -11.23
C ARG A 2 15.14 4.60 -10.29
N VAL A 3 13.89 5.05 -10.25
CA VAL A 3 12.84 4.39 -9.48
C VAL A 3 12.15 3.40 -10.40
N ALA A 4 11.92 2.18 -9.93
CA ALA A 4 11.14 1.19 -10.69
C ALA A 4 9.69 1.70 -10.83
N LEU A 5 9.15 1.62 -12.05
CA LEU A 5 7.79 2.02 -12.35
C LEU A 5 6.97 0.78 -12.67
N PHE A 6 5.85 0.60 -11.98
CA PHE A 6 4.88 -0.43 -12.33
C PHE A 6 4.31 -0.17 -13.71
N ALA A 7 4.39 -1.18 -14.58
CA ALA A 7 3.74 -1.17 -15.88
C ALA A 7 2.23 -1.36 -15.69
N THR A 8 1.44 -0.40 -16.15
CA THR A 8 -0.02 -0.47 -16.17
C THR A 8 -0.53 -0.13 -17.57
N PRO A 9 -1.74 -0.58 -17.98
CA PRO A 9 -2.29 -0.24 -19.29
C PRO A 9 -2.32 1.28 -19.54
N GLN A 10 -2.70 2.06 -18.52
CA GLN A 10 -2.71 3.53 -18.62
C GLN A 10 -1.32 4.11 -18.86
N ARG A 11 -0.28 3.61 -18.18
CA ARG A 11 1.09 4.10 -18.37
C ARG A 11 1.69 3.65 -19.70
N ALA A 12 1.33 2.46 -20.17
CA ALA A 12 1.79 1.91 -21.44
C ALA A 12 1.30 2.74 -22.65
N ASN A 13 0.20 3.48 -22.50
CA ASN A 13 -0.26 4.42 -23.53
C ASN A 13 0.61 5.69 -23.66
N THR A 14 1.45 5.97 -22.65
CA THR A 14 2.25 7.21 -22.60
C THR A 14 3.74 6.95 -22.82
N VAL A 15 4.24 5.77 -22.45
CA VAL A 15 5.66 5.41 -22.55
C VAL A 15 5.87 3.97 -23.01
N ALA A 16 6.97 3.71 -23.71
CA ALA A 16 7.41 2.35 -24.03
C ALA A 16 8.14 1.73 -22.83
N PHE A 17 7.63 0.61 -22.32
CA PHE A 17 8.29 -0.18 -21.28
C PHE A 17 9.29 -1.17 -21.89
N SER A 18 10.33 -1.53 -21.13
CA SER A 18 11.15 -2.70 -21.42
C SER A 18 10.36 -3.99 -21.21
N VAL A 19 11.00 -5.14 -21.48
CA VAL A 19 10.52 -6.41 -20.92
C VAL A 19 10.49 -6.35 -19.38
N PRO A 20 9.62 -7.13 -18.71
CA PRO A 20 9.55 -7.13 -17.25
C PRO A 20 10.89 -7.51 -16.62
N VAL A 21 11.33 -6.71 -15.64
CA VAL A 21 12.57 -6.97 -14.87
C VAL A 21 12.25 -7.65 -13.54
N TRP A 22 11.19 -7.21 -12.85
CA TRP A 22 10.73 -7.77 -11.58
C TRP A 22 9.21 -7.84 -11.53
N GLY A 23 8.69 -8.87 -10.86
CA GLY A 23 7.30 -8.94 -10.37
C GLY A 23 7.30 -8.78 -8.85
N ILE A 24 6.51 -7.83 -8.34
CA ILE A 24 6.41 -7.56 -6.90
C ILE A 24 4.93 -7.39 -6.58
N GLU A 25 4.47 -8.13 -5.58
CA GLU A 25 3.10 -8.04 -5.08
C GLU A 25 2.93 -6.85 -4.13
N ASP A 26 1.69 -6.38 -4.04
CA ASP A 26 1.27 -5.48 -2.97
C ASP A 26 1.23 -6.23 -1.64
N GLY A 27 1.38 -5.47 -0.56
CA GLY A 27 1.22 -5.96 0.80
C GLY A 27 0.81 -4.84 1.73
N PHE A 28 0.37 -5.21 2.92
CA PHE A 28 -0.02 -4.25 3.94
C PHE A 28 0.96 -4.28 5.11
N LEU A 29 1.33 -3.09 5.58
CA LEU A 29 1.90 -2.91 6.90
C LEU A 29 0.75 -2.67 7.86
N VAL A 30 0.61 -3.55 8.85
CA VAL A 30 -0.47 -3.49 9.85
C VAL A 30 0.14 -3.57 11.26
N ARG A 31 -0.65 -3.17 12.27
CA ARG A 31 -0.24 -3.36 13.67
C ARG A 31 -0.12 -4.84 14.02
N PRO A 32 0.75 -5.20 14.99
CA PRO A 32 0.78 -6.54 15.56
C PRO A 32 -0.62 -7.02 15.97
N GLY A 33 -0.92 -8.30 15.72
CA GLY A 33 -2.22 -8.90 16.01
C GLY A 33 -3.30 -8.70 14.94
N ASN A 34 -3.19 -7.69 14.06
CA ASN A 34 -4.11 -7.44 12.94
C ASN A 34 -5.60 -7.60 13.32
N HIS A 35 -6.08 -6.82 14.30
CA HIS A 35 -7.41 -7.01 14.90
C HIS A 35 -8.59 -6.91 13.91
N ARG A 36 -8.37 -6.30 12.74
CA ARG A 36 -9.38 -6.20 11.66
C ARG A 36 -9.21 -7.25 10.57
N ALA A 37 -8.27 -8.19 10.72
CA ALA A 37 -7.98 -9.26 9.78
C ALA A 37 -7.68 -8.77 8.34
N LEU A 38 -7.08 -7.59 8.22
CA LEU A 38 -6.76 -6.97 6.93
C LEU A 38 -5.65 -7.77 6.23
N SER A 39 -5.97 -8.36 5.10
CA SER A 39 -5.07 -9.26 4.37
C SER A 39 -5.11 -9.07 2.84
N SER A 40 -6.09 -8.32 2.36
CA SER A 40 -6.31 -8.04 0.94
C SER A 40 -7.15 -6.77 0.76
N TYR A 41 -7.16 -6.18 -0.43
CA TYR A 41 -8.03 -5.03 -0.69
C TYR A 41 -9.53 -5.34 -0.46
N PRO A 42 -10.07 -6.50 -0.87
CA PRO A 42 -11.43 -6.90 -0.50
C PRO A 42 -11.70 -6.91 1.01
N SER A 43 -10.75 -7.37 1.84
CA SER A 43 -10.92 -7.34 3.31
C SER A 43 -11.03 -5.91 3.88
N ILE A 44 -10.48 -4.91 3.18
CA ILE A 44 -10.66 -3.50 3.53
C ILE A 44 -12.06 -3.05 3.10
N ALA A 45 -12.47 -3.36 1.86
CA ALA A 45 -13.78 -3.00 1.33
C ALA A 45 -14.94 -3.57 2.17
N GLU A 46 -14.77 -4.78 2.71
CA GLU A 46 -15.73 -5.43 3.61
C GLU A 46 -15.77 -4.84 5.04
N CYS A 47 -14.82 -3.95 5.38
CA CYS A 47 -14.73 -3.29 6.69
C CYS A 47 -14.94 -1.77 6.54
N PRO A 48 -16.18 -1.25 6.58
CA PRO A 48 -16.46 0.17 6.32
C PRO A 48 -15.68 1.16 7.19
N ASP A 49 -15.38 0.78 8.43
CA ASP A 49 -14.62 1.62 9.37
C ASP A 49 -13.09 1.48 9.24
N ALA A 50 -12.60 0.60 8.37
CA ALA A 50 -11.17 0.41 8.17
C ALA A 50 -10.58 1.56 7.35
N ARG A 51 -9.42 2.05 7.80
CA ARG A 51 -8.69 3.14 7.14
C ARG A 51 -7.37 2.63 6.55
N LEU A 52 -7.19 2.79 5.26
CA LEU A 52 -6.01 2.35 4.52
C LEU A 52 -5.14 3.55 4.11
N GLY A 53 -3.93 3.65 4.66
CA GLY A 53 -2.94 4.63 4.22
C GLY A 53 -2.38 4.29 2.84
N ILE A 54 -2.32 5.29 1.96
CA ILE A 54 -1.75 5.16 0.62
C ILE A 54 -0.93 6.42 0.29
N ILE A 55 0.29 6.27 -0.25
CA ILE A 55 1.04 7.40 -0.80
C ILE A 55 0.50 7.72 -2.20
N ALA A 56 0.36 8.99 -2.56
CA ALA A 56 -0.14 9.40 -3.87
C ALA A 56 0.83 9.06 -5.02
N GLY A 57 0.30 8.52 -6.13
CA GLY A 57 1.04 8.26 -7.38
C GLY A 57 1.39 6.78 -7.67
N PRO A 58 1.77 5.96 -6.68
CA PRO A 58 1.85 4.50 -6.82
C PRO A 58 0.52 3.84 -7.20
N VAL A 59 0.61 2.64 -7.78
CA VAL A 59 -0.56 1.90 -8.32
C VAL A 59 -1.51 1.38 -7.25
N GLN A 60 -1.09 1.39 -5.98
CA GLN A 60 -1.84 0.82 -4.86
C GLN A 60 -3.18 1.53 -4.62
N HIS A 61 -3.31 2.82 -4.94
CA HIS A 61 -4.59 3.53 -4.87
C HIS A 61 -5.56 2.96 -5.92
N ASP A 62 -5.14 2.92 -7.19
CA ASP A 62 -5.94 2.35 -8.27
C ASP A 62 -6.32 0.88 -7.99
N SER A 63 -5.37 0.07 -7.50
CA SER A 63 -5.61 -1.33 -7.10
C SER A 63 -6.66 -1.45 -5.99
N ALA A 64 -6.61 -0.57 -4.98
CA ALA A 64 -7.56 -0.56 -3.87
C ALA A 64 -8.98 -0.22 -4.37
N VAL A 65 -9.11 0.87 -5.14
CA VAL A 65 -10.39 1.32 -5.69
C VAL A 65 -10.98 0.28 -6.63
N ALA A 66 -10.16 -0.32 -7.51
CA ALA A 66 -10.59 -1.40 -8.41
C ALA A 66 -11.07 -2.65 -7.67
N SER A 67 -10.62 -2.85 -6.42
CA SER A 67 -11.03 -3.96 -5.56
C SER A 67 -12.21 -3.61 -4.63
N GLY A 68 -12.80 -2.42 -4.78
CA GLY A 68 -13.99 -1.99 -4.04
C GLY A 68 -13.71 -1.19 -2.77
N VAL A 69 -12.45 -0.83 -2.47
CA VAL A 69 -12.14 0.07 -1.36
C VAL A 69 -12.63 1.47 -1.71
N THR A 70 -13.42 2.07 -0.84
CA THR A 70 -14.00 3.39 -1.11
C THR A 70 -12.98 4.50 -0.87
N GLU A 71 -13.22 5.68 -1.46
CA GLU A 71 -12.32 6.83 -1.26
C GLU A 71 -12.31 7.30 0.20
N GLU A 72 -13.41 7.12 0.93
CA GLU A 72 -13.50 7.45 2.36
C GLU A 72 -12.61 6.56 3.23
N GLN A 73 -12.37 5.33 2.79
CA GLN A 73 -11.46 4.39 3.46
C GLN A 73 -9.99 4.69 3.14
N ASN A 74 -9.71 5.34 2.01
CA ASN A 74 -8.37 5.69 1.58
C ASN A 74 -7.88 6.98 2.26
N VAL A 75 -6.74 6.90 2.95
CA VAL A 75 -6.08 8.04 3.58
C VAL A 75 -4.79 8.34 2.84
N ILE A 76 -4.76 9.46 2.12
CA ILE A 76 -3.54 9.89 1.43
C ILE A 76 -2.51 10.38 2.45
N VAL A 77 -1.33 9.78 2.42
CA VAL A 77 -0.20 10.13 3.29
C VAL A 77 0.95 10.72 2.49
N GLY A 78 1.66 11.69 3.07
CA GLY A 78 2.71 12.43 2.38
C GLY A 78 3.98 11.60 2.11
N GLN A 79 4.37 10.75 3.07
CA GLN A 79 5.54 9.89 2.96
C GLN A 79 5.39 8.60 3.79
N GLN A 80 6.27 7.63 3.54
CA GLN A 80 6.24 6.33 4.22
C GLN A 80 6.43 6.45 5.74
N ALA A 81 7.27 7.37 6.21
CA ALA A 81 7.48 7.57 7.66
C ALA A 81 6.18 7.99 8.38
N ASP A 82 5.39 8.87 7.76
CA ASP A 82 4.11 9.31 8.30
C ASP A 82 3.08 8.17 8.30
N ALA A 83 3.08 7.35 7.24
CA ALA A 83 2.23 6.16 7.16
C ALA A 83 2.54 5.16 8.28
N ILE A 84 3.83 4.88 8.53
CA ILE A 84 4.27 4.01 9.61
C ILE A 84 3.83 4.56 10.96
N ALA A 85 4.05 5.86 11.22
CA ALA A 85 3.61 6.51 12.46
C ALA A 85 2.08 6.44 12.64
N ALA A 86 1.32 6.60 11.56
CA ALA A 86 -0.13 6.52 11.57
C ALA A 86 -0.65 5.08 11.82
N VAL A 87 0.01 4.05 11.28
CA VAL A 87 -0.30 2.64 11.60
C VAL A 87 -0.02 2.39 13.08
N LEU A 88 1.13 2.83 13.60
CA LEU A 88 1.52 2.61 15.00
C LEU A 88 0.60 3.32 15.99
N SER A 89 0.16 4.55 15.69
CA SER A 89 -0.79 5.29 16.52
C SER A 89 -2.24 4.78 16.40
N GLY A 90 -2.53 3.99 15.37
CA GLY A 90 -3.88 3.51 15.06
C GLY A 90 -4.76 4.55 14.37
N ALA A 91 -4.18 5.65 13.86
CA ALA A 91 -4.90 6.62 13.03
C ALA A 91 -5.33 6.01 11.68
N ILE A 92 -4.58 5.02 11.19
CA ILE A 92 -4.95 4.12 10.08
C ILE A 92 -4.77 2.67 10.52
N ASP A 93 -5.53 1.76 9.90
CA ASP A 93 -5.52 0.34 10.24
C ASP A 93 -4.50 -0.47 9.45
N GLY A 94 -4.14 0.01 8.25
CA GLY A 94 -3.08 -0.55 7.44
C GLY A 94 -2.47 0.48 6.50
N TYR A 95 -1.28 0.19 5.98
CA TYR A 95 -0.62 0.97 4.94
C TYR A 95 -0.31 0.09 3.73
N ALA A 96 -0.81 0.46 2.55
CA ALA A 96 -0.58 -0.28 1.31
C ALA A 96 0.72 0.16 0.62
N SER A 97 1.58 -0.82 0.34
CA SER A 97 2.79 -0.63 -0.46
C SER A 97 3.23 -1.98 -1.04
N THR A 98 4.42 -2.04 -1.60
CA THR A 98 4.98 -3.33 -2.04
C THR A 98 5.24 -4.25 -0.84
N ALA A 99 4.94 -5.54 -0.98
CA ALA A 99 5.21 -6.53 0.06
C ALA A 99 6.70 -6.56 0.45
N LEU A 100 7.60 -6.39 -0.53
CA LEU A 100 9.04 -6.31 -0.29
C LEU A 100 9.41 -5.08 0.56
N GLY A 101 8.91 -3.89 0.20
CA GLY A 101 9.15 -2.65 0.94
C GLY A 101 8.65 -2.76 2.39
N ASN A 102 7.45 -3.33 2.57
CA ASN A 102 6.87 -3.54 3.90
C ASN A 102 7.70 -4.52 4.74
N ARG A 103 8.24 -5.60 4.16
CA ARG A 103 9.14 -6.51 4.87
C ARG A 103 10.40 -5.78 5.36
N ILE A 104 11.03 -4.97 4.52
CA ILE A 104 12.23 -4.21 4.88
C ILE A 104 11.94 -3.26 6.06
N VAL A 105 10.82 -2.53 5.97
CA VAL A 105 10.37 -1.63 7.05
C VAL A 105 10.12 -2.41 8.35
N ALA A 106 9.37 -3.51 8.28
CA ALA A 106 9.06 -4.35 9.45
C ALA A 106 10.31 -4.92 10.12
N SER A 107 11.28 -5.43 9.33
CA SER A 107 12.54 -5.96 9.85
C SER A 107 13.41 -4.86 10.49
N GLY A 108 13.42 -3.65 9.93
CA GLY A 108 14.15 -2.50 10.48
C GLY A 108 13.59 -1.99 11.81
N MET A 109 12.29 -2.13 12.05
CA MET A 109 11.64 -1.75 13.31
C MET A 109 11.96 -2.71 14.47
N GLY A 110 12.22 -3.99 14.20
CA GLY A 110 12.53 -5.00 15.23
C GLY A 110 13.98 -4.98 15.73
N SER A 111 14.83 -4.09 15.20
CA SER A 111 16.26 -3.98 15.54
C SER A 111 16.58 -2.75 16.41
N ARG A 112 15.58 -2.12 17.03
CA ARG A 112 15.73 -0.99 17.96
C ARG A 112 15.15 -1.31 19.32
#